data_AF-A0A377M203-F1
#
_entry.id   AF-A0A377M203-F1
#
_cell.length_a   1.000
_cell.length_b   1.000
_cell.length_c   1.000
_cell.angle_alpha   90.00
_cell.angle_beta   90.00
_cell.angle_gamma   90.00
#
_symmetry.space_group_name_H-M   'P 1'
#
loop_
_entity.id
_entity.type
_entity.pdbx_description
1 polymer ?
#
loop_
_entity_poly.entity_id
_entity_poly.type
_entity_poly.pdbx_seq_one_letter_code
_entity_poly.pdbx_strand_id
1 'polypeptide(L)'
;MDNKLKKHRSLYIPYAGPVLLEFPLLNKGSAFSMEERSSFNLLGLLPEVVETIEEQAERAWIQYQGFKTEIDKHIYLRNIQDTNETLFYRLVQNHLEEMMPVIYTPNGGVPPVNASQRSTVAPVASLSLIRTATTWTIFCRTCRTTISK
;
A
#
# COMPACT_ATOMS: atom_id res chain seq x y z
N MET A 1 -36.03 10.22 22.93
CA MET A 1 -35.78 9.16 21.93
C MET A 1 -34.35 8.70 22.14
N ASP A 2 -34.22 7.60 22.85
CA ASP A 2 -32.96 7.15 23.46
C ASP A 2 -31.94 6.71 22.41
N ASN A 3 -30.88 7.50 22.26
CA ASN A 3 -29.69 7.11 21.53
C ASN A 3 -28.90 6.12 22.39
N LYS A 4 -29.36 4.86 22.43
CA LYS A 4 -28.58 3.74 22.97
C LYS A 4 -27.29 3.66 22.17
N LEU A 5 -26.22 4.22 22.75
CA LEU A 5 -24.84 4.06 22.33
C LEU A 5 -24.62 2.60 21.93
N LYS A 6 -24.50 2.36 20.61
CA LYS A 6 -24.14 1.06 20.06
C LYS A 6 -22.83 0.65 20.71
N LYS A 7 -22.89 -0.27 21.68
CA LYS A 7 -21.72 -0.82 22.35
C LYS A 7 -20.88 -1.52 21.29
N HIS A 8 -19.84 -0.86 20.80
CA HIS A 8 -18.91 -1.45 19.86
C HIS A 8 -18.24 -2.64 20.56
N ARG A 9 -18.60 -3.84 20.12
CA ARG A 9 -17.96 -5.07 20.59
C ARG A 9 -16.53 -5.06 20.05
N SER A 10 -15.56 -4.93 20.94
CA SER A 10 -14.16 -5.14 20.56
C SER A 10 -14.00 -6.57 20.04
N LEU A 11 -13.33 -6.71 18.91
CA LEU A 11 -12.95 -7.99 18.36
C LEU A 11 -11.52 -8.29 18.78
N TYR A 12 -11.29 -9.48 19.31
CA TYR A 12 -9.94 -9.96 19.58
C TYR A 12 -9.25 -10.32 18.25
N ILE A 13 -7.97 -9.97 18.14
CA ILE A 13 -7.19 -10.15 16.93
C ILE A 13 -5.84 -10.78 17.31
N PRO A 14 -5.43 -11.91 16.70
CA PRO A 14 -4.18 -12.59 17.04
C PRO A 14 -2.95 -12.06 16.28
N TYR A 15 -3.06 -10.91 15.59
CA TYR A 15 -1.98 -10.35 14.76
C TYR A 15 -1.13 -9.36 15.56
N ALA A 16 0.19 -9.45 15.40
CA ALA A 16 1.19 -8.55 16.01
C ALA A 16 2.44 -8.46 15.12
N GLY A 17 3.28 -7.46 15.38
CA GLY A 17 4.53 -7.23 14.66
C GLY A 17 4.32 -6.79 13.20
N PRO A 18 5.24 -7.14 12.29
CA PRO A 18 5.18 -6.72 10.88
C PRO A 18 3.89 -7.14 10.18
N VAL A 19 3.35 -8.32 10.53
CA VAL A 19 2.11 -8.86 9.96
C VAL A 19 0.92 -7.93 10.22
N LEU A 20 0.88 -7.22 11.35
CA LEU A 20 -0.18 -6.25 11.64
C LEU A 20 -0.14 -5.06 10.68
N LEU A 21 1.07 -4.64 10.26
CA LEU A 21 1.28 -3.51 9.36
C LEU A 21 0.95 -3.84 7.89
N GLU A 22 0.92 -5.13 7.53
CA GLU A 22 0.51 -5.60 6.21
C GLU A 22 -1.01 -5.58 6.02
N PHE A 23 -1.81 -5.47 7.10
CA PHE A 23 -3.26 -5.42 7.03
C PHE A 23 -3.78 -3.96 7.01
N PRO A 24 -4.31 -3.46 5.89
CA PRO A 24 -4.66 -2.03 5.73
C PRO A 24 -5.77 -1.57 6.69
N LEU A 25 -6.66 -2.48 7.08
CA LEU A 25 -7.74 -2.24 8.02
C LEU A 25 -7.26 -2.07 9.47
N LEU A 26 -6.12 -2.65 9.83
CA LEU A 26 -5.59 -2.65 11.19
C LEU A 26 -4.42 -1.68 11.35
N ASN A 27 -3.73 -1.40 10.25
CA ASN A 27 -2.58 -0.52 10.24
C ASN A 27 -2.98 0.94 10.49
N LYS A 28 -2.41 1.55 11.54
CA LYS A 28 -2.54 2.97 11.87
C LYS A 28 -1.30 3.79 11.49
N GLY A 29 -0.24 3.16 10.98
CA GLY A 29 1.04 3.81 10.70
C GLY A 29 1.62 4.49 11.94
N SER A 30 2.00 5.76 11.84
CA SER A 30 2.52 6.54 12.97
C SER A 30 1.49 6.81 14.08
N ALA A 31 0.20 6.57 13.84
CA ALA A 31 -0.88 6.83 14.82
C ALA A 31 -1.07 5.72 15.87
N PHE A 32 -0.23 4.67 15.85
CA PHE A 32 -0.14 3.76 17.00
C PHE A 32 0.43 4.49 18.21
N SER A 33 -0.28 4.45 19.34
CA SER A 33 0.21 5.00 20.61
C SER A 33 1.41 4.19 21.12
N MET A 34 2.21 4.76 22.02
CA MET A 34 3.35 4.05 22.59
C MET A 34 2.95 2.76 23.32
N GLU A 35 1.78 2.75 23.97
CA GLU A 35 1.21 1.58 24.64
C GLU A 35 0.80 0.50 23.63
N GLU A 36 0.17 0.89 22.52
CA GLU A 36 -0.19 -0.01 21.42
C GLU A 36 1.07 -0.59 20.77
N ARG A 37 2.10 0.22 20.54
CA ARG A 37 3.36 -0.23 19.96
C ARG A 37 4.06 -1.26 20.83
N SER A 38 4.05 -1.08 22.15
CA SER A 38 4.58 -2.08 23.08
C SER A 38 3.74 -3.36 23.08
N SER A 39 2.41 -3.23 23.03
CA SER A 39 1.47 -4.37 23.10
C SER A 39 1.46 -5.21 21.82
N PHE A 40 1.67 -4.58 20.66
CA PHE A 40 1.68 -5.23 19.34
C PHE A 40 3.10 -5.51 18.82
N ASN A 41 4.14 -5.38 19.64
CA ASN A 41 5.54 -5.60 19.24
C ASN A 41 5.99 -4.76 18.02
N LEU A 42 5.59 -3.49 17.98
CA LEU A 42 5.92 -2.55 16.89
C LEU A 42 7.09 -1.62 17.21
N LEU A 43 7.68 -1.73 18.40
CA LEU A 43 8.83 -0.93 18.81
C LEU A 43 10.01 -1.17 17.85
N GLY A 44 10.54 -0.10 17.28
CA GLY A 44 11.62 -0.13 16.29
C GLY A 44 11.18 -0.37 14.83
N LEU A 45 9.90 -0.70 14.58
CA LEU A 45 9.36 -0.84 13.21
C LEU A 45 8.78 0.47 12.66
N LEU A 46 8.41 1.39 13.55
CA LEU A 46 7.78 2.67 13.22
C LEU A 46 8.64 3.84 13.72
N PRO A 47 8.60 5.01 13.05
CA PRO A 47 9.25 6.22 13.53
C PRO A 47 8.82 6.57 14.96
N GLU A 48 9.70 7.14 15.77
CA GLU A 48 9.42 7.47 17.18
C GLU A 48 8.23 8.42 17.35
N VAL A 49 8.05 9.36 16.41
CA VAL A 49 6.96 10.33 16.43
C VAL A 49 5.61 9.61 16.33
N VAL A 50 4.72 9.96 17.25
CA VAL A 50 3.30 9.55 17.23
C VAL A 50 2.50 10.71 16.65
N GLU A 51 1.80 10.47 15.55
CA GLU A 51 0.94 11.47 14.89
C GLU A 51 -0.53 11.12 15.13
N THR A 52 -1.39 12.13 15.18
CA THR A 52 -2.85 11.96 15.15
C THR A 52 -3.32 11.63 13.74
N ILE A 53 -4.53 11.04 13.61
CA ILE A 53 -5.10 10.74 12.29
C ILE A 53 -5.36 12.03 11.48
N GLU A 54 -5.65 13.14 12.17
CA GLU A 54 -5.79 14.47 11.57
C GLU A 54 -4.46 14.97 10.98
N GLU A 55 -3.35 14.89 11.73
CA GLU A 55 -2.03 15.28 11.24
C GLU A 55 -1.57 14.41 10.06
N GLN A 56 -1.83 13.10 10.12
CA GLN A 56 -1.57 12.20 9.01
C GLN A 56 -2.38 12.58 7.77
N ALA A 57 -3.66 12.93 7.94
CA ALA A 57 -4.54 13.32 6.83
C ALA A 57 -4.08 14.64 6.21
N GLU A 58 -3.73 15.64 7.02
CA GLU A 58 -3.20 16.92 6.54
C GLU A 58 -1.89 16.74 5.77
N ARG A 59 -0.95 15.96 6.30
CA ARG A 59 0.30 15.62 5.61
C ARG A 59 0.03 14.90 4.29
N ALA A 60 -0.93 13.97 4.28
CA ALA A 60 -1.30 13.25 3.07
C ALA A 60 -1.96 14.16 2.03
N TRP A 61 -2.75 15.15 2.47
CA TRP A 61 -3.38 16.16 1.64
C TRP A 61 -2.35 17.07 0.96
N ILE A 62 -1.39 17.60 1.71
CA ILE A 62 -0.30 18.42 1.17
C ILE A 62 0.48 17.66 0.09
N GLN A 63 0.76 16.38 0.32
CA GLN A 63 1.42 15.52 -0.69
C GLN A 63 0.54 15.32 -1.93
N TYR A 64 -0.76 15.08 -1.74
CA TYR A 64 -1.73 14.94 -2.83
C TYR A 64 -1.75 16.18 -3.75
N GLN A 65 -1.78 17.38 -3.15
CA GLN A 65 -1.74 18.64 -3.89
C GLN A 65 -0.42 18.89 -4.64
N GLY A 66 0.67 18.27 -4.19
CA GLY A 66 1.98 18.36 -4.84
C GLY A 66 2.08 17.62 -6.18
N PHE A 67 1.17 16.67 -6.47
CA PHE A 67 1.19 15.93 -7.73
C PHE A 67 0.59 16.74 -8.88
N LYS A 68 1.28 16.72 -10.03
CA LYS A 68 0.89 17.49 -11.22
C LYS A 68 -0.10 16.75 -12.12
N THR A 69 -0.06 15.42 -12.13
CA THR A 69 -0.89 14.60 -13.02
C THR A 69 -1.97 13.86 -12.22
N GLU A 70 -3.14 13.69 -12.83
CA GLU A 70 -4.24 12.96 -12.20
C GLU A 70 -3.92 11.46 -12.02
N ILE A 71 -3.08 10.90 -12.89
CA ILE A 71 -2.62 9.50 -12.75
C ILE A 71 -1.73 9.33 -11.51
N ASP A 72 -0.82 10.26 -11.23
CA ASP A 72 0.04 10.20 -10.04
C ASP A 72 -0.79 10.34 -8.76
N LYS A 73 -1.76 11.26 -8.77
CA LYS A 73 -2.73 11.41 -7.68
C LYS A 73 -3.52 10.12 -7.45
N HIS A 74 -3.97 9.46 -8.52
CA HIS A 74 -4.68 8.18 -8.41
C HIS A 74 -3.80 7.08 -7.82
N ILE A 75 -2.56 6.93 -8.30
CA ILE A 75 -1.60 5.95 -7.78
C ILE A 75 -1.33 6.20 -6.29
N TYR A 76 -1.18 7.47 -5.91
CA TYR A 76 -0.96 7.86 -4.52
C TYR A 76 -2.16 7.49 -3.62
N LEU A 77 -3.38 7.82 -4.04
CA LEU A 77 -4.60 7.47 -3.31
C LEU A 77 -4.76 5.94 -3.17
N ARG A 78 -4.45 5.18 -4.23
CA ARG A 78 -4.45 3.71 -4.20
C ARG A 78 -3.44 3.17 -3.19
N ASN A 79 -2.24 3.73 -3.16
CA ASN A 79 -1.21 3.33 -2.20
C ASN A 79 -1.62 3.60 -0.73
N ILE A 80 -2.30 4.71 -0.45
CA ILE A 80 -2.85 4.95 0.89
C ILE A 80 -3.90 3.90 1.23
N GLN A 81 -4.81 3.60 0.30
CA GLN A 81 -5.84 2.57 0.52
C GLN A 81 -5.23 1.20 0.83
N ASP A 82 -4.18 0.80 0.11
CA ASP A 82 -3.50 -0.49 0.27
C ASP A 82 -2.62 -0.57 1.52
N THR A 83 -2.37 0.55 2.22
CA THR A 83 -1.51 0.57 3.41
C THR A 83 -2.26 0.94 4.69
N ASN A 84 -3.18 1.89 4.63
CA ASN A 84 -4.01 2.35 5.74
C ASN A 84 -5.37 2.81 5.23
N GLU A 85 -6.34 1.90 5.28
CA GLU A 85 -7.69 2.13 4.77
C GLU A 85 -8.45 3.16 5.62
N THR A 86 -8.16 3.25 6.92
CA THR A 86 -8.78 4.25 7.82
C THR A 86 -8.36 5.67 7.43
N LEU A 87 -7.07 5.87 7.16
CA LEU A 87 -6.54 7.15 6.70
C LEU A 87 -7.10 7.53 5.32
N PHE A 88 -7.20 6.57 4.40
CA PHE A 88 -7.80 6.79 3.09
C PHE A 88 -9.22 7.35 3.22
N TYR A 89 -10.09 6.68 3.98
CA TYR A 89 -11.47 7.16 4.14
C TYR A 89 -11.56 8.49 4.89
N ARG A 90 -10.68 8.73 5.86
CA ARG A 90 -10.63 10.01 6.57
C ARG A 90 -10.28 11.15 5.61
N LEU A 91 -9.27 10.95 4.77
CA LEU A 91 -8.82 11.93 3.77
C LEU A 91 -9.90 12.21 2.72
N VAL A 92 -10.51 11.16 2.16
CA VAL A 92 -11.56 11.28 1.15
C VAL A 92 -12.81 11.96 1.71
N GLN A 93 -13.18 11.71 2.97
CA GLN A 93 -14.30 12.41 3.60
C GLN A 93 -14.07 13.91 3.71
N ASN A 94 -12.83 14.34 3.96
CA ASN A 94 -12.50 15.77 4.09
C ASN A 94 -12.49 16.50 2.74
N HIS A 95 -12.12 15.82 1.65
CA HIS A 95 -11.94 16.42 0.31
C HIS A 95 -12.71 15.67 -0.78
N LEU A 96 -13.94 15.27 -0.48
CA LEU A 96 -14.73 14.38 -1.32
C LEU A 96 -14.92 14.94 -2.75
N GLU A 97 -15.31 16.21 -2.86
CA GLU A 97 -15.60 16.84 -4.15
C GLU A 97 -14.41 16.84 -5.10
N GLU A 98 -13.19 17.06 -4.57
CA GLU A 98 -11.96 17.12 -5.35
C GLU A 98 -11.38 15.73 -5.66
N MET A 99 -11.57 14.75 -4.77
CA MET A 99 -10.98 13.41 -4.92
C MET A 99 -11.86 12.44 -5.72
N MET A 100 -13.18 12.65 -5.75
CA MET A 100 -14.11 11.75 -6.46
C MET A 100 -13.75 11.55 -7.94
N PRO A 101 -13.46 12.59 -8.75
CA PRO A 101 -13.09 12.40 -10.15
C PRO A 101 -11.82 11.55 -10.33
N VAL A 102 -10.84 11.72 -9.44
CA VAL A 102 -9.53 11.03 -9.49
C VAL A 102 -9.65 9.56 -9.11
N ILE A 103 -10.50 9.24 -8.13
CA ILE A 103 -10.74 7.86 -7.68
C ILE A 103 -11.45 7.05 -8.78
N TYR A 104 -12.49 7.63 -9.40
CA TYR A 104 -13.34 6.92 -10.34
C TYR A 104 -12.89 7.03 -11.80
N THR A 105 -12.18 8.09 -12.17
CA THR A 105 -11.76 8.38 -13.55
C THR A 105 -10.30 8.82 -13.60
N PRO A 106 -9.32 7.90 -13.45
CA PRO A 106 -7.91 8.24 -13.32
C PRO A 106 -7.31 8.99 -14.54
N ASN A 107 -7.94 8.85 -15.70
CA ASN A 107 -7.51 9.48 -16.96
C ASN A 107 -8.39 10.66 -17.37
N GLY A 108 -9.30 11.16 -16.52
CA GLY A 108 -10.09 12.36 -16.80
C GLY A 108 -10.76 12.40 -18.18
N GLY A 109 -11.24 11.27 -18.71
CA GLY A 109 -11.90 11.23 -20.02
C GLY A 109 -10.98 11.42 -21.23
N VAL A 110 -9.66 11.21 -21.12
CA VAL A 110 -8.78 11.18 -22.30
C VAL A 110 -9.23 10.01 -23.20
N PRO A 111 -9.71 10.25 -24.44
CA PRO A 111 -9.97 9.18 -25.39
C PRO A 111 -8.67 8.41 -25.64
N PRO A 112 -8.72 7.09 -25.93
CA PRO A 112 -7.52 6.28 -26.06
C PRO A 112 -6.55 6.98 -27.00
N VAL A 113 -5.43 7.45 -26.45
CA VAL A 113 -4.35 8.02 -27.24
C VAL A 113 -3.90 6.91 -28.18
N ASN A 114 -4.04 7.19 -29.47
CA ASN A 114 -3.56 6.40 -30.59
C ASN A 114 -2.27 5.64 -30.24
N ALA A 115 -2.36 4.31 -30.29
CA ALA A 115 -1.30 3.36 -29.97
C ALA A 115 -0.11 3.36 -30.97
N SER A 116 0.25 4.51 -31.56
CA SER A 116 1.32 4.61 -32.55
C SER A 116 2.56 5.36 -32.05
N GLN A 117 2.57 5.94 -30.85
CA GLN A 117 3.77 6.59 -30.29
C GLN A 117 4.04 6.20 -28.84
N ARG A 118 4.22 4.90 -28.59
CA ARG A 118 5.02 4.46 -27.44
C ARG A 118 6.45 4.23 -27.92
N SER A 119 7.22 5.32 -27.96
CA SER A 119 8.66 5.25 -28.11
C SER A 119 9.25 4.47 -26.94
N THR A 120 10.12 3.52 -27.27
CA THR A 120 10.78 2.58 -26.38
C THR A 120 11.74 3.28 -25.43
N VAL A 121 11.28 3.62 -24.23
CA VAL A 121 12.16 3.78 -23.06
C VAL A 121 11.42 3.27 -21.83
N ALA A 122 11.80 2.08 -21.38
CA ALA A 122 11.33 1.50 -20.12
C ALA A 122 12.16 2.10 -18.97
N PRO A 123 11.56 2.80 -17.99
CA PRO A 123 12.22 3.01 -16.72
C PRO A 123 12.09 1.73 -15.89
N VAL A 124 13.24 1.22 -15.46
CA VAL A 124 13.38 0.12 -14.50
C VAL A 124 12.88 0.62 -13.14
N ALA A 125 11.75 0.10 -12.68
CA ALA A 125 11.30 0.23 -11.30
C ALA A 125 10.71 -1.09 -10.81
N SER A 126 11.58 -1.85 -10.13
CA SER A 126 11.31 -2.73 -8.98
C SER A 126 10.03 -3.57 -8.98
N LEU A 127 10.07 -4.72 -9.67
CA LEU A 127 9.28 -5.88 -9.26
C LEU A 127 9.91 -6.48 -8.00
N SER A 128 9.36 -6.14 -6.84
CA SER A 128 9.41 -7.04 -5.70
C SER A 128 8.33 -8.10 -5.87
N LEU A 129 8.65 -9.34 -5.47
CA LEU A 129 7.79 -10.52 -5.35
C LEU A 129 7.59 -11.40 -6.59
N ILE A 130 8.59 -12.27 -6.84
CA ILE A 130 8.33 -13.71 -7.04
C ILE A 130 9.34 -14.49 -6.18
N ARG A 131 8.89 -14.92 -4.99
CA ARG A 131 9.56 -15.99 -4.21
C ARG A 131 9.14 -17.33 -4.80
N THR A 132 9.96 -17.90 -5.67
CA THR A 132 10.03 -19.36 -5.84
C THR A 132 11.49 -19.78 -5.83
N ALA A 133 11.94 -20.15 -4.64
CA ALA A 133 13.21 -20.81 -4.44
C ALA A 133 13.05 -22.30 -4.71
N THR A 134 13.47 -22.76 -5.89
CA THR A 134 14.16 -24.05 -6.06
C THR A 134 14.90 -24.08 -7.40
N THR A 135 16.11 -23.54 -7.29
CA THR A 135 17.32 -23.77 -8.08
C THR A 135 17.34 -24.98 -9.01
N TRP A 136 17.38 -24.69 -10.31
CA TRP A 136 18.00 -25.51 -11.34
C TRP A 136 19.51 -25.61 -11.10
N THR A 137 19.99 -26.78 -10.69
CA THR A 137 21.42 -27.10 -10.75
C THR A 137 21.76 -27.44 -12.19
N ILE A 138 22.45 -26.52 -12.85
CA ILE A 138 23.17 -26.72 -14.09
C ILE A 138 24.31 -27.70 -13.82
N PHE A 139 24.21 -28.92 -14.34
CA PHE A 139 25.37 -29.82 -14.47
C PHE A 139 25.63 -30.10 -15.95
N CYS A 140 26.56 -29.33 -16.50
CA CYS A 140 27.20 -29.61 -17.77
C CYS A 140 28.33 -30.63 -17.52
N ARG A 141 28.23 -31.84 -18.08
CA ARG A 141 29.39 -32.72 -18.26
C ARG A 141 29.32 -33.51 -19.56
N THR A 142 30.14 -33.04 -20.49
CA THR A 142 30.66 -33.75 -21.65
C THR A 142 31.51 -34.96 -21.21
N CYS A 143 31.10 -36.18 -21.58
CA CYS A 143 31.89 -37.41 -21.80
C CYS A 143 30.87 -38.56 -21.87
N ARG A 144 30.39 -38.97 -23.05
CA ARG A 144 31.02 -39.90 -24.01
C ARG A 144 31.51 -41.22 -23.36
N THR A 145 31.18 -42.31 -24.06
CA THR A 145 31.71 -43.68 -24.10
C THR A 145 31.08 -44.82 -23.26
N THR A 146 30.62 -45.82 -24.04
CA THR A 146 30.70 -47.30 -23.89
C THR A 146 29.79 -47.97 -22.86
N ILE A 147 28.77 -48.74 -23.29
CA ILE A 147 28.79 -50.15 -23.78
C ILE A 147 28.93 -51.18 -22.64
N SER A 148 28.00 -52.15 -22.70
CA SER A 148 28.06 -53.55 -22.26
C SER A 148 27.48 -53.95 -20.90
N LYS A 149 26.53 -54.89 -21.07
CA LYS A 149 26.02 -55.97 -20.19
C LYS A 149 24.95 -55.62 -19.19
#